data_AF-A0A962DFD2-F1
#
_entry.id   AF-A0A962DFD2-F1
#
_cell.length_a   1.000
_cell.length_b   1.000
_cell.length_c   1.000
_cell.angle_alpha   90.00
_cell.angle_beta   90.00
_cell.angle_gamma   90.00
#
_symmetry.space_group_name_H-M   'P 1'
#
loop_
_entity.id
_entity.type
_entity.pdbx_description
1 polymer ?
#
loop_
_entity_poly.entity_id
_entity_poly.type
_entity_poly.pdbx_seq_one_letter_code
_entity_poly.pdbx_strand_id
1 'polypeptide(L)'
;MIEIEELHNRWSNAEESRKLMALLPLLEHGYPNGSELLINNTSLEQANLESLIEYALNWPTSGGWSLLAIEWLENGFPINAAMAESLLANSKDKKYSQNERHRAQKLVSKFNKSKHSDAVNGAGV
;
A
#
# COMPACT_ATOMS: atom_id res chain seq x y z
N MET A 1 5.97 7.94 -16.78
CA MET A 1 4.73 7.46 -16.16
C MET A 1 3.99 6.66 -17.23
N ILE A 2 3.62 5.42 -16.91
CA ILE A 2 2.90 4.53 -17.84
C ILE A 2 1.40 4.85 -17.83
N GLU A 3 0.77 4.78 -18.99
CA GLU A 3 -0.69 4.95 -19.13
C GLU A 3 -1.45 3.85 -18.38
N ILE A 4 -2.60 4.21 -17.81
CA ILE A 4 -3.39 3.32 -16.95
C ILE A 4 -3.95 2.13 -17.73
N GLU A 5 -4.36 2.35 -18.97
CA GLU A 5 -4.87 1.31 -19.88
C GLU A 5 -3.80 0.26 -20.20
N GLU A 6 -2.57 0.71 -20.46
CA GLU A 6 -1.43 -0.16 -20.68
C GLU A 6 -1.06 -0.93 -19.40
N LEU A 7 -1.10 -0.27 -18.24
CA LEU A 7 -0.88 -0.94 -16.96
C LEU A 7 -1.92 -2.04 -16.71
N HIS A 8 -3.19 -1.75 -16.96
CA HIS A 8 -4.28 -2.71 -16.84
C HIS A 8 -4.14 -3.87 -17.81
N ASN A 9 -3.73 -3.61 -19.06
CA ASN A 9 -3.45 -4.66 -20.03
C ASN A 9 -2.32 -5.58 -19.56
N ARG A 10 -1.24 -5.03 -18.98
CA ARG A 10 -0.15 -5.84 -18.42
C ARG A 10 -0.62 -6.70 -17.26
N TRP A 11 -1.42 -6.15 -16.35
CA TRP A 11 -1.99 -6.90 -15.24
C TRP A 11 -2.92 -8.02 -15.73
N SER A 12 -3.80 -7.72 -16.69
CA SER A 12 -4.80 -8.67 -17.20
C SER A 12 -4.16 -9.85 -17.93
N ASN A 13 -3.05 -9.62 -18.63
CA ASN A 13 -2.33 -10.64 -19.40
C ASN A 13 -1.14 -11.25 -18.64
N ALA A 14 -0.87 -10.82 -17.42
CA ALA A 14 0.19 -11.40 -16.60
C ALA A 14 -0.24 -12.74 -16.01
N GLU A 15 0.73 -13.65 -15.93
CA GLU A 15 0.63 -14.82 -15.06
C GLU A 15 0.27 -14.39 -13.63
N GLU A 16 -0.52 -15.22 -12.93
CA GLU A 16 -1.03 -14.90 -11.59
C GLU A 16 0.10 -14.45 -10.63
N SER A 17 1.24 -15.13 -10.68
CA SER A 17 2.43 -14.82 -9.87
C SER A 17 3.09 -13.46 -10.16
N ARG A 18 2.75 -12.82 -11.28
CA ARG A 18 3.34 -11.55 -11.75
C ARG A 18 2.33 -10.41 -11.82
N LYS A 19 1.04 -10.65 -11.56
CA LYS A 19 -0.01 -9.64 -11.62
C LYS A 19 0.32 -8.42 -10.75
N LEU A 20 0.66 -8.63 -9.49
CA LEU A 20 0.99 -7.51 -8.58
C LEU A 20 2.24 -6.75 -9.02
N MET A 21 3.24 -7.46 -9.56
CA MET A 21 4.45 -6.82 -10.11
C MET A 21 4.11 -5.91 -11.30
N ALA A 22 3.17 -6.32 -12.16
CA ALA A 22 2.72 -5.51 -13.29
C ALA A 22 2.04 -4.20 -12.86
N LEU A 23 1.47 -4.15 -11.66
CA LEU A 23 0.80 -2.98 -11.10
C LEU A 23 1.72 -2.04 -10.30
N LEU A 24 2.96 -2.41 -9.99
CA LEU A 24 3.88 -1.55 -9.22
C LEU A 24 4.02 -0.11 -9.76
N PRO A 25 4.12 0.12 -11.08
CA PRO A 25 4.19 1.48 -11.62
C PRO A 25 2.97 2.36 -11.32
N LEU A 26 1.83 1.77 -10.90
CA LEU A 26 0.69 2.54 -10.43
C LEU A 26 1.07 3.49 -9.29
N LEU A 27 1.96 3.04 -8.40
CA LEU A 27 2.31 3.79 -7.21
C LEU A 27 2.98 5.13 -7.53
N GLU A 28 3.60 5.26 -8.71
CA GLU A 28 4.21 6.50 -9.20
C GLU A 28 3.17 7.61 -9.48
N HIS A 29 1.91 7.25 -9.71
CA HIS A 29 0.81 8.22 -9.89
C HIS A 29 0.41 8.91 -8.58
N GLY A 30 0.83 8.37 -7.43
CA GLY A 30 0.44 8.85 -6.11
C GLY A 30 -1.01 8.54 -5.74
N TYR A 31 -1.33 8.67 -4.45
CA TYR A 31 -2.70 8.56 -3.94
C TYR A 31 -3.30 9.97 -3.72
N PRO A 32 -4.58 10.22 -4.06
CA PRO A 32 -5.58 9.26 -4.55
C PRO A 32 -5.57 9.02 -6.06
N ASN A 33 -4.89 9.88 -6.84
CA ASN A 33 -4.96 9.90 -8.30
C ASN A 33 -4.78 8.52 -8.95
N GLY A 34 -3.73 7.77 -8.60
CA GLY A 34 -3.48 6.44 -9.14
C GLY A 34 -4.63 5.47 -8.85
N SER A 35 -5.18 5.48 -7.63
CA SER A 35 -6.31 4.62 -7.27
C SER A 35 -7.58 5.00 -8.03
N GLU A 36 -7.89 6.29 -8.13
CA GLU A 36 -9.09 6.78 -8.83
C GLU A 36 -9.00 6.50 -10.33
N LEU A 37 -7.84 6.75 -10.93
CA LEU A 37 -7.60 6.48 -12.34
C LEU A 37 -7.79 5.00 -12.65
N LEU A 38 -7.29 4.10 -11.80
CA LEU A 38 -7.41 2.67 -12.05
C LEU A 38 -8.85 2.19 -11.84
N ILE A 39 -9.51 2.58 -10.75
CA ILE A 39 -10.88 2.15 -10.44
C ILE A 39 -11.88 2.67 -11.48
N ASN A 40 -11.73 3.93 -11.93
CA ASN A 40 -12.69 4.52 -12.87
C ASN A 40 -12.56 3.97 -14.30
N ASN A 41 -11.38 3.46 -14.67
CA ASN A 41 -11.10 3.02 -16.04
C ASN A 41 -10.95 1.50 -16.19
N THR A 42 -11.08 0.73 -15.09
CA THR A 42 -10.87 -0.73 -15.10
C THR A 42 -11.84 -1.44 -14.17
N SER A 43 -11.82 -2.77 -14.17
CA SER A 43 -12.61 -3.61 -13.25
C SER A 43 -11.87 -3.95 -11.96
N LEU A 44 -10.76 -3.27 -11.65
CA LEU A 44 -9.98 -3.53 -10.43
C LEU A 44 -10.69 -3.00 -9.20
N GLU A 45 -10.66 -3.80 -8.13
CA GLU A 45 -11.32 -3.49 -6.88
C GLU A 45 -10.33 -2.98 -5.83
N GLN A 46 -10.87 -2.39 -4.77
CA GLN A 46 -10.10 -1.95 -3.60
C GLN A 46 -9.18 -3.08 -3.07
N ALA A 47 -9.65 -4.33 -3.05
CA ALA A 47 -8.85 -5.47 -2.61
C ALA A 47 -7.58 -5.68 -3.44
N ASN A 48 -7.61 -5.39 -4.75
CA ASN A 48 -6.42 -5.49 -5.59
C ASN A 48 -5.40 -4.41 -5.24
N LEU A 49 -5.86 -3.19 -4.93
CA LEU A 49 -4.99 -2.11 -4.47
C LEU A 49 -4.39 -2.44 -3.10
N GLU A 50 -5.15 -3.07 -2.22
CA GLU A 50 -4.64 -3.52 -0.93
C GLU A 50 -3.53 -4.57 -1.10
N SER A 51 -3.74 -5.58 -1.95
CA SER A 51 -2.71 -6.56 -2.27
C SER A 51 -1.47 -5.94 -2.92
N LEU A 52 -1.65 -4.93 -3.78
CA LEU A 52 -0.53 -4.19 -4.39
C LEU A 52 0.31 -3.47 -3.32
N ILE A 53 -0.34 -2.77 -2.40
CA ILE A 53 0.36 -2.04 -1.33
C ILE A 53 1.10 -3.02 -0.42
N GLU A 54 0.46 -4.12 -0.02
CA GLU A 54 1.12 -5.15 0.80
C GLU A 54 2.33 -5.77 0.08
N TYR A 55 2.19 -6.07 -1.21
CA TYR A 55 3.27 -6.59 -2.05
C TYR A 55 4.45 -5.61 -2.14
N ALA A 56 4.16 -4.32 -2.35
CA ALA A 56 5.17 -3.27 -2.46
C ALA A 56 5.89 -3.00 -1.12
N LEU A 57 5.18 -3.07 0.01
CA LEU A 57 5.79 -2.95 1.34
C LEU A 57 6.81 -4.08 1.59
N ASN A 58 6.51 -5.29 1.11
CA ASN A 58 7.37 -6.46 1.26
C ASN A 58 8.42 -6.60 0.14
N TRP A 59 8.63 -5.56 -0.67
CA TRP A 59 9.58 -5.61 -1.76
C TRP A 59 11.00 -5.98 -1.28
N PRO A 60 11.77 -6.81 -2.01
CA PRO A 60 13.03 -7.36 -1.51
C PRO A 60 14.09 -6.32 -1.18
N THR A 61 14.03 -5.15 -1.82
CA THR A 61 14.98 -4.05 -1.63
C THR A 61 14.31 -2.86 -0.96
N SER A 62 15.07 -2.15 -0.13
CA SER A 62 14.64 -0.87 0.43
C SER A 62 14.48 0.21 -0.65
N GLY A 63 13.76 1.27 -0.31
CA GLY A 63 13.42 2.35 -1.22
C GLY A 63 12.36 1.96 -2.26
N GLY A 64 12.43 2.59 -3.44
CA GLY A 64 11.60 2.32 -4.61
C GLY A 64 10.12 2.09 -4.27
N TRP A 65 9.65 0.86 -4.49
CA TRP A 65 8.25 0.48 -4.29
C TRP A 65 7.79 0.53 -2.84
N SER A 66 8.66 0.16 -1.88
CA SER A 66 8.30 0.19 -0.46
C SER A 66 8.08 1.62 0.05
N LEU A 67 8.87 2.57 -0.45
CA LEU A 67 8.69 3.99 -0.14
C LEU A 67 7.43 4.56 -0.78
N LEU A 68 7.17 4.24 -2.05
CA LEU A 68 5.96 4.70 -2.73
C LEU A 68 4.69 4.13 -2.07
N ALA A 69 4.72 2.88 -1.60
CA ALA A 69 3.63 2.30 -0.82
C ALA A 69 3.42 3.05 0.51
N ILE A 70 4.50 3.36 1.25
CA ILE A 70 4.43 4.19 2.45
C ILE A 70 3.83 5.57 2.14
N GLU A 71 4.19 6.18 1.01
CA GLU A 71 3.65 7.47 0.57
C GLU A 71 2.15 7.42 0.30
N TRP A 72 1.66 6.35 -0.34
CA TRP A 72 0.22 6.16 -0.52
C TRP A 72 -0.53 6.09 0.82
N LEU A 73 0.01 5.34 1.78
CA LEU A 73 -0.58 5.21 3.12
C LEU A 73 -0.54 6.55 3.89
N GLU A 74 0.54 7.31 3.78
CA GLU A 74 0.65 8.64 4.39
C GLU A 74 -0.35 9.65 3.78
N ASN A 75 -0.63 9.52 2.48
CA ASN A 75 -1.62 10.34 1.76
C ASN A 75 -3.06 9.87 1.95
N GLY A 76 -3.32 8.86 2.76
CA GLY A 76 -4.67 8.51 3.22
C GLY A 76 -5.26 7.23 2.63
N PHE A 77 -4.49 6.44 1.89
CA PHE A 77 -4.94 5.08 1.52
C PHE A 77 -5.24 4.28 2.80
N PRO A 78 -6.39 3.58 2.89
CA PRO A 78 -6.81 2.88 4.10
C PRO A 78 -5.83 1.76 4.47
N ILE A 79 -5.36 1.79 5.71
CA ILE A 79 -4.47 0.76 6.26
C ILE A 79 -5.33 -0.37 6.83
N ASN A 80 -5.09 -1.61 6.38
CA ASN A 80 -5.67 -2.81 6.95
C ASN A 80 -4.67 -3.51 7.91
N ALA A 81 -5.10 -4.61 8.56
CA ALA A 81 -4.28 -5.31 9.54
C ALA A 81 -3.00 -5.92 8.94
N ALA A 82 -3.08 -6.53 7.76
CA ALA A 82 -1.93 -7.16 7.08
C ALA A 82 -0.85 -6.13 6.70
N MET A 83 -1.28 -4.94 6.23
CA MET A 83 -0.36 -3.83 5.99
C MET A 83 0.28 -3.32 7.28
N ALA A 84 -0.49 -3.20 8.36
CA ALA A 84 0.05 -2.77 9.66
C ALA A 84 1.11 -3.76 10.19
N GLU A 85 0.89 -5.07 10.01
CA GLU A 85 1.88 -6.10 10.34
C GLU A 85 3.14 -5.98 9.48
N SER A 86 2.99 -5.81 8.17
CA SER A 86 4.10 -5.58 7.23
C SER A 86 4.92 -4.34 7.60
N LEU A 87 4.25 -3.21 7.91
CA LEU A 87 4.90 -1.98 8.36
C LEU A 87 5.63 -2.17 9.69
N LEU A 88 5.06 -2.92 10.63
CA LEU A 88 5.70 -3.21 11.91
C LEU A 88 6.96 -4.06 11.70
N ALA A 89 6.92 -5.07 10.84
CA ALA A 89 8.09 -5.85 10.47
C ALA A 89 9.16 -4.96 9.83
N ASN A 90 8.78 -4.16 8.83
CA ASN A 90 9.67 -3.24 8.13
C ASN A 90 10.34 -2.23 9.08
N SER A 91 9.61 -1.71 10.07
CA SER A 91 10.15 -0.75 11.05
C SER A 91 11.32 -1.31 11.88
N LYS A 92 11.41 -2.64 12.01
CA LYS A 92 12.43 -3.34 12.81
C LYS A 92 13.56 -3.91 11.96
N ASP A 93 13.34 -4.07 10.66
CA ASP A 93 14.28 -4.70 9.74
C ASP A 93 15.34 -3.70 9.26
N LYS A 94 16.62 -4.02 9.50
CA LYS A 94 17.77 -3.18 9.13
C LYS A 94 18.04 -3.13 7.63
N LYS A 95 17.37 -3.94 6.80
CA LYS A 95 17.45 -3.81 5.34
C LYS A 95 16.83 -2.50 4.84
N TYR A 96 15.83 -1.98 5.55
CA TYR A 96 15.17 -0.71 5.23
C TYR A 96 15.94 0.49 5.78
N SER A 97 15.85 1.61 5.06
CA SER A 97 16.52 2.84 5.47
C SER A 97 15.97 3.36 6.80
N GLN A 98 16.76 4.15 7.53
CA GLN A 98 16.28 4.75 8.79
C GLN A 98 15.00 5.57 8.59
N ASN A 99 14.91 6.29 7.46
CA ASN A 99 13.75 7.06 7.09
C ASN A 99 12.51 6.16 6.89
N GLU A 100 12.65 5.10 6.10
CA GLU A 100 11.57 4.12 5.87
C GLU A 100 11.06 3.52 7.17
N ARG A 101 11.99 3.05 8.02
CA ARG A 101 11.62 2.43 9.31
C ARG A 101 10.84 3.38 10.20
N HIS A 102 11.26 4.64 10.26
CA HIS A 102 10.60 5.67 11.07
C HIS A 102 9.21 5.99 10.54
N ARG A 103 9.06 6.13 9.22
CA ARG A 103 7.76 6.36 8.57
C ARG A 103 6.81 5.19 8.80
N ALA A 104 7.30 3.96 8.62
CA ALA A 104 6.53 2.75 8.90
C ALA A 104 6.06 2.69 10.36
N GLN A 105 6.94 2.98 11.32
CA GLN A 105 6.58 3.01 12.74
C GLN A 105 5.50 4.07 13.06
N LYS A 106 5.56 5.25 12.43
CA LYS A 106 4.52 6.29 12.58
C LYS A 106 3.17 5.81 12.07
N LEU A 107 3.13 5.16 10.91
CA LEU A 107 1.90 4.62 10.32
C LEU A 107 1.27 3.55 11.23
N VAL A 108 2.06 2.61 11.75
CA VAL A 108 1.59 1.60 12.72
C VAL A 108 1.03 2.26 13.97
N SER A 109 1.73 3.26 14.51
CA SER A 109 1.28 3.98 15.70
C SER A 109 -0.05 4.71 15.47
N LYS A 110 -0.25 5.29 14.27
CA LYS A 110 -1.50 5.94 13.88
C LYS A 110 -2.64 4.93 13.75
N PHE A 111 -2.40 3.78 13.11
CA PHE A 111 -3.38 2.71 12.96
C PHE A 111 -3.83 2.13 14.31
N ASN A 112 -2.91 1.88 15.23
CA ASN A 112 -3.25 1.36 16.55
C ASN A 112 -4.11 2.35 17.36
N LYS A 113 -3.85 3.65 17.22
CA LYS A 113 -4.65 4.70 17.87
C LYS A 113 -6.07 4.77 17.32
N SER A 114 -6.26 4.67 16.00
CA SER A 114 -7.61 4.67 15.42
C SER A 114 -8.41 3.45 15.88
N LYS A 115 -7.80 2.25 15.86
CA LYS A 115 -8.44 1.03 16.38
C LYS A 115 -8.85 1.12 17.84
N HIS A 116 -8.01 1.73 18.69
CA HIS A 116 -8.35 1.95 20.10
C HIS A 116 -9.49 2.95 20.25
N SER A 117 -9.53 4.02 19.44
CA SER A 117 -10.63 4.97 19.43
C SER A 117 -11.96 4.31 19.05
N ASP A 118 -11.95 3.44 18.03
CA ASP A 118 -13.14 2.72 17.58
C ASP A 118 -13.66 1.74 18.65
N ALA A 119 -12.75 1.05 19.36
CA ALA A 119 -13.10 0.13 20.44
C ALA A 119 -13.71 0.83 21.67
N VAL A 120 -13.21 2.01 22.03
CA VAL A 120 -13.73 2.79 23.17
C VAL A 120 -15.10 3.39 22.86
N ASN A 121 -15.34 3.84 21.62
CA ASN A 121 -16.63 4.42 21.21
C ASN A 121 -17.73 3.37 20.97
N GLY A 122 -17.37 2.11 20.73
CA GLY A 122 -18.32 1.00 20.55
C GLY A 122 -18.79 0.31 21.85
N ALA A 123 -18.12 0.59 22.99
CA ALA A 123 -18.43 -0.03 24.28
C ALA A 123 -19.40 0.81 25.16
N GLY A 124 -19.96 1.89 24.61
CA GLY A 124 -20.87 2.80 25.30
C GLY A 124 -22.24 2.88 24.61
N VAL A 125 -23.01 1.78 24.63
CA VAL A 125 -24.47 1.78 24.42
C VAL A 125 -25.11 0.82 25.41
#